data_AF-A0A7S2PCS5-F1
#
_entry.id   AF-A0A7S2PCS5-F1
#
_cell.length_a   1.000
_cell.length_b   1.000
_cell.length_c   1.000
_cell.angle_alpha   90.00
_cell.angle_beta   90.00
_cell.angle_gamma   90.00
#
_symmetry.space_group_name_H-M   'P 1'
#
loop_
_entity.id
_entity.type
_entity.pdbx_description
1 polymer ?
#
loop_
_entity_poly.entity_id
_entity_poly.type
_entity_poly.pdbx_seq_one_letter_code
_entity_poly.pdbx_strand_id
1 'polypeptide(L)'
;QGLRRAGRPPEALTWDLHRRILGTRPQHWAPWILETLGVAPEELTPEQYMADFNAILEGLYSSLRPMPGAVELVERLAANGVRMAIATSSPRAAFDKKMAHHPRLLAPMEVVVTGDDPAVRRGKPAPDIFLEAARRLGAEP
;
A
#
# COMPACT_ATOMS: atom_id res chain seq x y z
N GLN A 1 15.23 4.47 -9.26
CA GLN A 1 16.39 4.69 -10.15
C GLN A 1 16.31 6.07 -10.80
N GLY A 2 15.13 6.53 -11.22
CA GLY A 2 14.86 7.85 -11.77
C GLY A 2 15.32 9.01 -10.89
N LEU A 3 15.02 8.99 -9.59
CA LEU A 3 15.51 10.04 -8.66
C LEU A 3 17.03 10.18 -8.68
N ARG A 4 17.78 9.06 -8.71
CA ARG A 4 19.24 9.10 -8.82
C ARG A 4 19.72 9.67 -10.16
N ARG A 5 19.02 9.36 -11.26
CA ARG A 5 19.30 9.93 -12.60
C ARG A 5 19.05 11.43 -12.62
N ALA A 6 18.00 11.87 -11.93
CA ALA A 6 17.76 13.28 -11.64
C ALA A 6 18.72 13.81 -10.56
N GLY A 7 19.79 13.14 -10.14
CA GLY A 7 20.74 13.69 -9.15
C GLY A 7 20.20 13.82 -7.71
N ARG A 8 19.05 13.21 -7.38
CA ARG A 8 18.51 13.16 -6.01
C ARG A 8 18.91 11.82 -5.37
N PRO A 9 19.71 11.83 -4.30
CA PRO A 9 20.23 10.61 -3.70
C PRO A 9 19.12 9.91 -2.88
N PRO A 10 19.23 8.60 -2.57
CA PRO A 10 18.19 7.86 -1.84
C PRO A 10 17.79 8.49 -0.50
N GLU A 11 18.75 9.11 0.18
CA GLU A 11 18.59 9.75 1.48
C GLU A 11 17.63 10.95 1.41
N ALA A 12 17.38 11.49 0.21
CA ALA A 12 16.38 12.52 -0.02
C ALA A 12 14.95 12.01 0.24
N LEU A 13 14.68 10.70 0.10
CA LEU A 13 13.42 10.08 0.49
C LEU A 13 13.40 9.81 2.00
N THR A 14 13.30 10.88 2.78
CA THR A 14 13.27 10.79 4.24
C THR A 14 12.04 10.06 4.77
N TRP A 15 12.11 9.57 6.02
CA TRP A 15 10.94 9.00 6.70
C TRP A 15 9.79 10.02 6.85
N ASP A 16 10.11 11.31 7.00
CA ASP A 16 9.11 12.38 7.06
C ASP A 16 8.32 12.55 5.76
N LEU A 17 8.95 12.34 4.61
CA LEU A 17 8.25 12.30 3.33
C LEU A 17 7.43 11.02 3.20
N HIS A 18 8.03 9.87 3.55
CA HIS A 18 7.35 8.58 3.47
C HIS A 18 6.08 8.55 4.31
N ARG A 19 6.11 9.02 5.57
CA ARG A 19 4.93 9.01 6.45
C ARG A 19 3.76 9.83 5.92
N ARG A 20 4.01 10.88 5.13
CA ARG A 20 2.96 11.74 4.56
C ARG A 20 2.24 11.09 3.39
N ILE A 21 2.88 10.14 2.72
CA ILE A 21 2.32 9.45 1.55
C ILE A 21 1.71 8.10 1.89
N LEU A 22 2.00 7.55 3.09
CA LEU A 22 1.47 6.27 3.54
C LEU A 22 -0.06 6.22 3.41
N GLY A 23 -0.54 5.17 2.76
CA GLY A 23 -1.97 4.93 2.56
C GLY A 23 -2.63 5.78 1.48
N THR A 24 -1.99 6.84 0.98
CA THR A 24 -2.56 7.68 -0.10
C THR A 24 -2.39 7.03 -1.47
N ARG A 25 -3.15 7.50 -2.47
CA ARG A 25 -3.09 6.95 -3.83
C ARG A 25 -1.84 7.45 -4.59
N PRO A 26 -1.18 6.61 -5.40
CA PRO A 26 -0.03 6.99 -6.22
C PRO A 26 -0.21 8.24 -7.07
N GLN A 27 -1.41 8.45 -7.62
CA GLN A 27 -1.69 9.63 -8.45
C GLN A 27 -1.55 10.94 -7.67
N HIS A 28 -1.71 10.92 -6.34
CA HIS A 28 -1.57 12.10 -5.50
C HIS A 28 -0.14 12.26 -4.97
N TRP A 29 0.48 11.18 -4.48
CA TRP A 29 1.77 11.31 -3.81
C TRP A 29 2.97 11.34 -4.74
N ALA A 30 2.90 10.69 -5.92
CA ALA A 30 4.00 10.69 -6.87
C ALA A 30 4.38 12.11 -7.34
N PRO A 31 3.45 12.95 -7.84
CA PRO A 31 3.78 14.33 -8.23
C PRO A 31 4.24 15.16 -7.01
N TRP A 32 3.58 14.97 -5.85
CA TRP A 32 3.95 15.68 -4.62
C TRP A 32 5.39 15.37 -4.16
N ILE A 33 5.83 14.11 -4.25
CA ILE A 33 7.21 13.73 -3.94
C ILE A 33 8.19 14.42 -4.89
N LEU A 34 7.91 14.39 -6.20
CA LEU A 34 8.79 15.03 -7.19
C LEU A 34 8.91 16.54 -6.97
N GLU A 35 7.77 17.21 -6.74
CA GLU A 35 7.72 18.64 -6.41
C GLU A 35 8.50 18.93 -5.12
N THR A 36 8.30 18.14 -4.06
CA THR A 36 8.96 18.34 -2.76
C THR A 36 10.49 18.14 -2.86
N LEU A 37 10.94 17.28 -3.77
CA LEU A 37 12.36 17.06 -4.06
C LEU A 37 12.92 18.01 -5.13
N GLY A 38 12.12 18.97 -5.58
CA GLY A 38 12.48 19.94 -6.60
C GLY A 38 12.84 19.31 -7.94
N VAL A 39 12.26 18.16 -8.28
CA VAL A 39 12.50 17.44 -9.55
C VAL A 39 11.61 18.04 -10.63
N ALA A 40 12.22 18.56 -11.68
CA ALA A 40 11.47 19.16 -12.79
C ALA A 40 10.84 18.09 -13.69
N PRO A 41 9.69 18.36 -14.34
CA PRO A 41 9.04 17.40 -15.24
C PRO A 41 9.94 16.90 -16.39
N GLU A 42 10.89 17.72 -16.84
CA GLU A 42 11.87 17.36 -17.88
C GLU A 42 12.93 16.37 -17.38
N GLU A 43 13.17 16.31 -16.06
CA GLU A 43 14.11 15.37 -15.44
C GLU A 43 13.46 14.00 -15.20
N LEU A 44 12.22 13.99 -14.72
CA LEU A 44 11.49 12.77 -14.40
C LEU A 44 9.98 13.06 -14.26
N THR A 45 9.15 12.40 -15.07
CA THR A 45 7.70 12.53 -14.93
C THR A 45 7.14 11.64 -13.80
N PRO A 46 5.97 11.96 -13.23
CA PRO A 46 5.28 11.08 -12.27
C PRO A 46 5.07 9.66 -12.79
N GLU A 47 4.76 9.50 -14.08
CA GLU A 47 4.54 8.21 -14.73
C GLU A 47 5.83 7.40 -14.78
N GLN A 48 6.96 8.02 -15.17
CA GLN A 48 8.27 7.38 -15.18
C GLN A 48 8.72 7.01 -13.76
N TYR A 49 8.50 7.90 -12.80
CA TYR A 49 8.79 7.62 -11.39
C TYR A 49 7.98 6.43 -10.87
N MET A 50 6.69 6.37 -11.18
CA MET A 50 5.83 5.24 -10.81
C MET A 50 6.19 3.94 -11.53
N ALA A 51 6.60 3.99 -12.79
CA ALA A 51 7.07 2.83 -13.52
C ALA A 51 8.34 2.23 -12.86
N ASP A 52 9.32 3.08 -12.56
CA ASP A 52 10.53 2.68 -11.82
C ASP A 52 10.19 2.11 -10.43
N PHE A 53 9.28 2.77 -9.71
CA PHE A 53 8.84 2.32 -8.38
C PHE A 53 8.19 0.94 -8.44
N ASN A 54 7.27 0.72 -9.38
CA ASN A 54 6.58 -0.55 -9.54
C ASN A 54 7.54 -1.67 -9.97
N ALA A 55 8.48 -1.39 -10.88
CA ALA A 55 9.48 -2.36 -11.30
C ALA A 55 10.37 -2.82 -10.13
N ILE A 56 10.77 -1.89 -9.25
CA ILE A 56 11.51 -2.22 -8.03
C ILE A 56 10.66 -3.08 -7.09
N LEU A 57 9.42 -2.68 -6.82
CA LEU A 57 8.54 -3.44 -5.92
C LEU A 57 8.26 -4.86 -6.43
N GLU A 58 8.07 -5.03 -7.73
CA GLU A 58 7.83 -6.34 -8.34
C GLU A 58 8.97 -7.32 -8.03
N GLY A 59 10.22 -6.86 -8.12
CA GLY A 59 11.39 -7.68 -7.78
C GLY A 59 11.53 -8.01 -6.30
N LEU A 60 10.80 -7.31 -5.41
CA LEU A 60 10.87 -7.51 -3.97
C LEU A 60 9.77 -8.43 -3.42
N TYR A 61 8.67 -8.63 -4.14
CA TYR A 61 7.49 -9.36 -3.64
C TYR A 61 7.80 -10.78 -3.15
N SER A 62 8.68 -11.51 -3.82
CA SER A 62 9.08 -12.87 -3.44
C SER A 62 9.89 -12.96 -2.13
N SER A 63 10.44 -11.82 -1.68
CA SER A 63 11.31 -11.73 -0.49
C SER A 63 10.65 -11.04 0.70
N LEU A 64 9.40 -10.61 0.56
CA LEU A 64 8.65 -9.96 1.63
C LEU A 64 8.56 -10.89 2.85
N ARG A 65 8.63 -10.31 4.04
CA ARG A 65 8.40 -11.00 5.30
C ARG A 65 7.31 -10.26 6.07
N PRO A 66 6.42 -10.98 6.76
CA PRO A 66 5.51 -10.35 7.70
C PRO A 66 6.28 -9.56 8.75
N MET A 67 5.70 -8.45 9.21
CA MET A 67 6.26 -7.70 10.34
C MET A 67 6.34 -8.61 11.59
N PRO A 68 7.35 -8.44 12.46
CA PRO A 68 7.44 -9.20 13.71
C PRO A 68 6.13 -9.14 14.49
N GLY A 69 5.62 -10.30 14.92
CA GLY A 69 4.36 -10.43 15.67
C GLY A 69 3.07 -10.36 14.84
N ALA A 70 3.11 -9.97 13.55
CA ALA A 70 1.89 -9.80 12.75
C ALA A 70 1.11 -11.12 12.57
N VAL A 71 1.81 -12.21 12.29
CA VAL A 71 1.19 -13.55 12.12
C VAL A 71 0.61 -14.04 13.44
N GLU A 72 1.36 -13.93 14.54
CA GLU A 72 0.88 -14.34 15.86
C GLU A 72 -0.37 -13.56 16.28
N LEU A 73 -0.38 -12.24 16.02
CA LEU A 73 -1.51 -11.38 16.35
C LEU A 73 -2.78 -11.85 15.63
N VAL A 74 -2.74 -12.02 14.31
CA VAL A 74 -3.94 -12.40 13.54
C VAL A 74 -4.41 -13.80 13.88
N GLU A 75 -3.50 -14.75 14.13
CA GLU A 75 -3.86 -16.10 14.54
C GLU A 75 -4.52 -16.11 15.93
N ARG A 76 -4.00 -15.32 16.89
CA ARG A 76 -4.60 -15.18 18.22
C ARG A 76 -5.98 -14.50 18.17
N LEU A 77 -6.14 -13.45 17.35
CA LEU A 77 -7.42 -12.77 17.19
C LEU A 77 -8.47 -13.73 16.62
N ALA A 78 -8.12 -14.50 15.58
CA ALA A 78 -9.02 -15.51 15.03
C ALA A 78 -9.35 -16.62 16.03
N ALA A 79 -8.38 -17.11 16.81
CA ALA A 79 -8.62 -18.11 17.85
C ALA A 79 -9.58 -17.62 18.96
N ASN A 80 -9.72 -16.30 19.14
CA ASN A 80 -10.66 -15.67 20.07
C ASN A 80 -11.98 -15.23 19.39
N GLY A 81 -12.23 -15.65 18.15
CA GLY A 81 -13.47 -15.33 17.43
C GLY A 81 -13.55 -13.88 16.93
N VAL A 82 -12.44 -13.14 16.90
CA VAL A 82 -12.40 -11.79 16.34
C VAL A 82 -12.40 -11.86 14.82
N ARG A 83 -13.45 -11.31 14.22
CA ARG A 83 -13.62 -11.19 12.78
C ARG A 83 -12.70 -10.11 12.22
N MET A 84 -12.02 -10.36 11.11
CA MET A 84 -10.99 -9.47 10.58
C MET A 84 -11.13 -9.24 9.07
N ALA A 85 -10.73 -8.04 8.65
CA ALA A 85 -10.71 -7.62 7.25
C ALA A 85 -9.40 -6.87 6.92
N ILE A 86 -8.94 -7.00 5.67
CA ILE A 86 -7.86 -6.17 5.12
C ILE A 86 -8.47 -5.01 4.31
N ALA A 87 -8.03 -3.78 4.60
CA ALA A 87 -8.35 -2.57 3.84
C ALA A 87 -7.07 -1.90 3.31
N THR A 88 -6.74 -2.13 2.04
CA THR A 88 -5.47 -1.69 1.42
C THR A 88 -5.67 -0.75 0.24
N SER A 89 -4.84 0.30 0.12
CA SER A 89 -4.84 1.18 -1.05
C SER A 89 -4.15 0.57 -2.27
N SER A 90 -3.52 -0.60 -2.12
CA SER A 90 -2.92 -1.32 -3.25
C SER A 90 -4.01 -1.87 -4.17
N PRO A 91 -3.81 -1.89 -5.50
CA PRO A 91 -4.71 -2.58 -6.42
C PRO A 91 -4.64 -4.09 -6.19
N ARG A 92 -5.68 -4.81 -6.63
CA ARG A 92 -5.83 -6.27 -6.45
C ARG A 92 -4.59 -7.03 -6.91
N ALA A 93 -4.12 -6.78 -8.13
CA ALA A 93 -2.96 -7.48 -8.68
C ALA A 93 -1.69 -7.34 -7.83
N ALA A 94 -1.45 -6.15 -7.25
CA ALA A 94 -0.31 -5.94 -6.36
C ALA A 94 -0.52 -6.57 -4.99
N PHE A 95 -1.74 -6.56 -4.47
CA PHE A 95 -2.08 -7.24 -3.22
C PHE A 95 -1.85 -8.75 -3.30
N ASP A 96 -2.33 -9.39 -4.38
CA ASP A 96 -2.23 -10.84 -4.54
C ASP A 96 -0.76 -11.27 -4.60
N LYS A 97 0.09 -10.54 -5.32
CA LYS A 97 1.55 -10.77 -5.35
C LYS A 97 2.20 -10.62 -3.97
N LYS A 98 1.82 -9.58 -3.21
CA LYS A 98 2.32 -9.37 -1.84
C LYS A 98 1.91 -10.50 -0.89
N MET A 99 0.74 -11.09 -1.08
CA MET A 99 0.20 -12.12 -0.19
C MET A 99 0.47 -13.56 -0.64
N ALA A 100 0.96 -13.76 -1.86
CA ALA A 100 1.20 -15.09 -2.46
C ALA A 100 2.01 -16.04 -1.57
N HIS A 101 2.96 -15.51 -0.79
CA HIS A 101 3.81 -16.28 0.11
C HIS A 101 3.47 -16.12 1.60
N HIS A 102 2.31 -15.53 1.92
CA HIS A 102 1.87 -15.23 3.29
C HIS A 102 0.49 -15.80 3.63
N PRO A 103 0.22 -17.10 3.37
CA PRO A 103 -1.10 -17.69 3.61
C PRO A 103 -1.51 -17.62 5.08
N ARG A 104 -0.56 -17.69 6.04
CA ARG A 104 -0.87 -17.56 7.48
C ARG A 104 -1.36 -16.17 7.88
N LEU A 105 -0.93 -15.13 7.18
CA LEU A 105 -1.42 -13.76 7.41
C LEU A 105 -2.81 -13.58 6.78
N LEU A 106 -3.05 -14.22 5.64
CA LEU A 106 -4.27 -14.05 4.85
C LEU A 106 -5.42 -14.94 5.32
N ALA A 107 -5.14 -16.18 5.74
CA ALA A 107 -6.17 -17.17 6.11
C ALA A 107 -7.15 -16.69 7.19
N PRO A 108 -6.74 -15.91 8.22
CA PRO A 108 -7.67 -15.37 9.21
C PRO A 108 -8.57 -14.23 8.72
N MET A 109 -8.35 -13.70 7.51
CA MET A 109 -9.06 -12.54 6.98
C MET A 109 -10.30 -12.98 6.22
N GLU A 110 -11.48 -12.56 6.67
CA GLU A 110 -12.75 -12.91 6.02
C GLU A 110 -13.03 -12.02 4.80
N VAL A 111 -12.48 -10.80 4.81
CA VAL A 111 -12.74 -9.78 3.81
C VAL A 111 -11.44 -9.12 3.40
N VAL A 112 -11.29 -8.87 2.09
CA VAL A 112 -10.23 -8.01 1.55
C VAL A 112 -10.86 -6.96 0.65
N VAL A 113 -10.65 -5.68 0.97
CA VAL A 113 -11.00 -4.53 0.13
C VAL A 113 -9.71 -3.88 -0.37
N THR A 114 -9.58 -3.77 -1.69
CA THR A 114 -8.41 -3.16 -2.37
C THR A 114 -8.71 -1.76 -2.87
N GLY A 115 -7.67 -1.01 -3.24
CA GLY A 115 -7.79 0.40 -3.58
C GLY A 115 -8.51 0.67 -4.92
N ASP A 116 -8.60 -0.36 -5.76
CA ASP A 116 -9.29 -0.44 -7.04
C ASP A 116 -10.67 -1.10 -6.93
N ASP A 117 -11.14 -1.37 -5.71
CA ASP A 117 -12.48 -1.90 -5.49
C ASP A 117 -13.54 -0.88 -5.96
N PRO A 118 -14.55 -1.28 -6.76
CA PRO A 118 -15.56 -0.37 -7.29
C PRO A 118 -16.37 0.39 -6.22
N ALA A 119 -16.49 -0.16 -5.00
CA ALA A 119 -17.15 0.51 -3.89
C ALA A 119 -16.29 1.64 -3.29
N VAL A 120 -14.98 1.65 -3.53
CA VAL A 120 -14.02 2.63 -2.98
C VAL A 120 -13.87 3.81 -3.96
N ARG A 121 -14.84 4.72 -3.92
CA ARG A 121 -14.84 5.92 -4.79
C ARG A 121 -13.66 6.84 -4.45
N ARG A 122 -13.47 7.12 -3.16
CA ARG A 122 -12.37 7.96 -2.66
C ARG A 122 -11.37 7.11 -1.88
N GLY A 123 -10.10 7.19 -2.25
CA GLY A 123 -9.03 6.54 -1.51
C GLY A 123 -8.76 7.23 -0.18
N LYS A 124 -7.94 6.60 0.67
CA LYS A 124 -7.50 7.22 1.94
C LYS A 124 -6.89 8.61 1.65
N PRO A 125 -7.17 9.63 2.49
CA PRO A 125 -7.73 9.52 3.85
C PRO A 125 -9.26 9.43 3.93
N ALA A 126 -10.00 9.39 2.81
CA ALA A 126 -11.43 9.17 2.86
C ALA A 126 -11.77 7.79 3.49
N PRO A 127 -12.90 7.67 4.21
CA PRO A 127 -13.21 6.47 4.98
C PRO A 127 -13.76 5.32 4.11
N ASP A 128 -14.04 5.56 2.83
CA ASP A 128 -14.76 4.64 1.92
C ASP A 128 -14.26 3.19 2.02
N ILE A 129 -12.95 2.96 2.05
CA ILE A 129 -12.37 1.61 2.12
C ILE A 129 -12.61 0.91 3.47
N PHE A 130 -12.62 1.67 4.57
CA PHE A 130 -12.87 1.12 5.90
C PHE A 130 -14.35 0.84 6.10
N LEU A 131 -15.23 1.74 5.63
CA LEU A 131 -16.67 1.54 5.64
C LEU A 131 -17.07 0.33 4.80
N GLU A 132 -16.46 0.14 3.63
CA GLU A 132 -16.73 -1.03 2.80
C GLU A 132 -16.22 -2.32 3.45
N ALA A 133 -15.05 -2.29 4.09
CA ALA A 133 -14.53 -3.44 4.83
C ALA A 133 -15.46 -3.82 6.00
N ALA A 134 -15.90 -2.84 6.81
CA ALA A 134 -16.85 -3.05 7.90
C ALA A 134 -18.19 -3.61 7.39
N ARG A 135 -18.74 -3.02 6.32
CA ARG A 135 -19.99 -3.47 5.68
C ARG A 135 -19.91 -4.92 5.21
N ARG A 136 -18.83 -5.32 4.53
CA ARG A 136 -18.62 -6.72 4.07
C ARG A 136 -18.37 -7.68 5.23
N LEU A 137 -17.72 -7.20 6.29
CA LEU A 137 -17.52 -7.96 7.51
C LEU A 137 -18.81 -8.06 8.35
N GLY A 138 -19.84 -7.26 8.05
CA GLY A 138 -21.05 -7.18 8.87
C GLY A 138 -20.79 -6.56 10.25
N ALA A 139 -19.84 -5.63 10.33
CA ALA A 139 -19.53 -4.86 11.53
C ALA A 139 -20.05 -3.42 11.38
N GLU A 140 -20.49 -2.82 12.48
CA GLU A 140 -20.80 -1.39 12.53
C GLU A 140 -19.48 -0.57 12.59
N PRO A 141 -19.29 0.43 11.72
CA PRO A 141 -18.05 1.19 11.58
C PRO A 141 -17.82 2.28 12.65
#